data_AF-A0A839P437-F1
#
_entry.id   AF-A0A839P437-F1
#
_cell.length_a   1.000
_cell.length_b   1.000
_cell.length_c   1.000
_cell.angle_alpha   90.00
_cell.angle_beta   90.00
_cell.angle_gamma   90.00
#
_symmetry.space_group_name_H-M   'P 1'
#
loop_
_entity.id
_entity.type
_entity.pdbx_description
1 polymer ?
#
loop_
_entity_poly.entity_id
_entity_poly.type
_entity_poly.pdbx_seq_one_letter_code
_entity_poly.pdbx_strand_id
1 'polypeptide(L)'
;MTLRRPSNGWETMPPTSNQELISVDVTSAWYWEGNVVDAVERHLLWDGWKIVGKADTLSKARGVDLKASRPGRSLLIEVKGYPASTYRDPLRATEPKRTPPASQAQQWYSHAILKGMRLQHAYPEAEIALAFPDFPRY
;
A
#
# COMPACT_ATOMS: atom_id res chain seq x y z
N MET A 1 35.00 53.80 37.28
CA MET A 1 33.59 53.72 37.70
C MET A 1 33.12 52.31 37.37
N THR A 2 33.03 51.49 38.40
CA THR A 2 32.76 50.05 38.36
C THR A 2 31.26 49.79 38.34
N LEU A 3 30.82 48.69 37.70
CA LEU A 3 29.62 47.85 37.94
C LEU A 3 29.16 47.28 36.58
N ARG A 4 28.78 46.02 36.36
CA ARG A 4 28.86 44.71 37.04
C ARG A 4 28.39 43.70 35.96
N ARG A 5 28.92 42.48 35.92
CA ARG A 5 28.37 41.39 35.07
C ARG A 5 26.95 41.04 35.49
N PRO A 6 25.99 40.79 34.58
CA PRO A 6 24.81 40.04 34.92
C PRO A 6 25.12 38.54 35.01
N SER A 7 24.65 37.99 36.11
CA SER A 7 24.61 36.60 36.55
C SER A 7 23.55 35.80 35.82
N ASN A 8 23.88 34.53 35.54
CA ASN A 8 23.00 33.37 35.37
C ASN A 8 21.48 33.62 35.28
N GLY A 9 20.94 33.41 34.09
CA GLY A 9 19.57 32.98 33.86
C GLY A 9 19.57 32.15 32.58
N TRP A 10 19.33 30.85 32.69
CA TRP A 10 18.99 30.00 31.56
C TRP A 10 17.60 30.43 31.12
N GLU A 11 17.51 31.42 30.25
CA GLU A 11 16.26 31.74 29.59
C GLU A 11 15.95 30.56 28.67
N THR A 12 14.96 29.76 29.05
CA THR A 12 14.48 28.63 28.24
C THR A 12 13.97 29.21 26.92
N MET A 13 14.81 29.12 25.89
CA MET A 13 14.33 29.26 24.52
C MET A 13 13.19 28.25 24.34
N PRO A 14 12.02 28.66 23.80
CA PRO A 14 11.06 27.68 23.35
C PRO A 14 11.77 26.76 22.34
N PRO A 15 11.58 25.43 22.40
CA PRO A 15 12.11 24.56 21.36
C PRO A 15 11.56 25.03 20.01
N THR A 16 12.39 25.75 19.27
CA THR A 16 12.08 26.18 17.91
C THR A 16 12.43 25.00 17.00
N SER A 17 11.57 24.81 16.02
CA SER A 17 11.65 23.77 14.99
C SER A 17 11.15 22.40 15.47
N ASN A 18 9.83 22.34 15.58
CA ASN A 18 8.99 21.46 14.76
C ASN A 18 9.80 20.78 13.62
N GLN A 19 10.52 19.70 13.95
CA GLN A 19 10.78 18.68 12.95
C GLN A 19 9.41 18.09 12.69
N GLU A 20 8.69 18.67 11.73
CA GLU A 20 7.74 17.95 10.92
C GLU A 20 8.45 16.64 10.58
N LEU A 21 8.10 15.60 11.32
CA LEU A 21 8.42 14.24 10.96
C LEU A 21 7.86 14.14 9.55
N ILE A 22 8.75 14.17 8.55
CA ILE A 22 8.40 13.87 7.18
C ILE A 22 7.91 12.43 7.25
N SER A 23 6.62 12.26 7.55
CA SER A 23 5.94 11.00 7.39
C SER A 23 5.97 10.83 5.89
N VAL A 24 6.97 10.11 5.39
CA VAL A 24 6.97 9.64 4.03
C VAL A 24 5.66 8.89 3.90
N ASP A 25 4.69 9.51 3.23
CA ASP A 25 3.38 8.91 3.05
C ASP A 25 3.63 7.65 2.23
N VAL A 26 3.62 6.51 2.92
CA VAL A 26 3.90 5.21 2.32
C VAL A 26 2.79 4.78 1.35
N THR A 27 1.66 5.50 1.33
CA THR A 27 0.63 5.39 0.29
C THR A 27 0.98 6.19 -0.96
N SER A 28 2.03 7.01 -0.97
CA SER A 28 2.47 7.74 -2.17
C SER A 28 3.21 6.86 -3.19
N ALA A 29 3.75 5.71 -2.77
CA ALA A 29 4.41 4.78 -3.68
C ALA A 29 3.38 4.18 -4.65
N TRP A 30 3.59 4.32 -5.96
CA TRP A 30 2.64 3.85 -6.97
C TRP A 30 2.33 2.33 -6.88
N TYR A 31 3.30 1.55 -6.39
CA TYR A 31 3.18 0.10 -6.21
C TYR A 31 2.54 -0.31 -4.88
N TRP A 32 2.12 0.66 -4.06
CA TRP A 32 1.33 0.40 -2.86
C TRP A 32 -0.03 -0.22 -3.25
N GLU A 33 -0.51 -1.19 -2.47
CA GLU A 33 -1.66 -2.03 -2.85
C GLU A 33 -2.90 -1.22 -3.23
N GLY A 34 -3.27 -0.19 -2.47
CA GLY A 34 -4.45 0.62 -2.82
C GLY A 34 -4.25 1.48 -4.09
N ASN A 35 -3.03 1.94 -4.39
CA ASN A 35 -2.76 2.64 -5.66
C ASN A 35 -2.88 1.69 -6.85
N VAL A 36 -2.49 0.43 -6.66
CA VAL A 36 -2.64 -0.62 -7.67
C VAL A 36 -4.12 -0.96 -7.84
N VAL A 37 -4.88 -1.08 -6.74
CA VAL A 37 -6.34 -1.23 -6.78
C VAL A 37 -6.97 -0.09 -7.58
N ASP A 38 -6.60 1.16 -7.31
CA ASP A 38 -7.12 2.33 -8.02
C ASP A 38 -6.73 2.32 -9.51
N ALA A 39 -5.54 1.83 -9.85
CA ALA A 39 -5.09 1.67 -11.23
C ALA A 39 -5.91 0.61 -11.98
N VAL A 40 -6.16 -0.54 -11.35
CA VAL A 40 -7.00 -1.61 -11.91
C VAL A 40 -8.44 -1.12 -12.06
N GLU A 41 -8.99 -0.44 -11.06
CA GLU A 41 -10.33 0.14 -11.09
C GLU A 41 -10.50 1.09 -12.29
N ARG A 42 -9.57 2.05 -12.45
CA ARG A 42 -9.56 2.99 -13.58
C ARG A 42 -9.47 2.27 -14.92
N HIS A 43 -8.63 1.25 -15.03
CA HIS A 43 -8.51 0.45 -16.25
C HIS A 43 -9.82 -0.27 -16.60
N LEU A 44 -10.45 -0.91 -15.60
CA LEU A 44 -11.73 -1.62 -15.79
C LEU A 44 -12.86 -0.67 -16.19
N LEU A 45 -12.95 0.50 -15.56
CA LEU A 45 -13.94 1.53 -15.93
C LEU A 45 -13.73 2.00 -17.38
N TRP A 46 -12.48 2.18 -17.80
CA TRP A 46 -12.14 2.56 -19.18
C TRP A 46 -12.48 1.45 -20.20
N ASP A 47 -12.32 0.18 -19.82
CA ASP A 47 -12.70 -0.99 -20.62
C ASP A 47 -14.22 -1.31 -20.56
N GLY A 48 -15.04 -0.43 -19.97
CA GLY A 48 -16.50 -0.55 -19.95
C GLY A 48 -17.07 -1.50 -18.91
N TRP A 49 -16.27 -1.89 -17.91
CA TRP A 49 -16.77 -2.61 -16.75
C TRP A 49 -17.43 -1.65 -15.74
N LYS A 50 -18.38 -2.17 -14.97
CA LYS A 50 -18.97 -1.49 -13.81
C LYS A 50 -18.33 -2.04 -12.55
N ILE A 51 -17.88 -1.16 -11.65
CA ILE A 51 -17.38 -1.55 -10.33
C ILE A 51 -18.58 -1.75 -9.41
N VAL A 52 -18.72 -2.97 -8.87
CA VAL A 52 -19.86 -3.36 -7.99
C VAL A 52 -19.43 -3.62 -6.56
N GLY A 53 -18.13 -3.58 -6.27
CA GLY A 53 -17.60 -3.65 -4.93
C GLY A 53 -16.09 -3.42 -4.88
N LYS A 54 -15.62 -2.82 -3.80
CA LYS A 54 -14.21 -2.58 -3.49
C LYS A 54 -14.00 -2.84 -2.01
N ALA A 55 -13.01 -3.66 -1.66
CA ALA A 55 -12.66 -3.83 -0.27
C ALA A 55 -12.00 -2.55 0.25
N ASP A 56 -12.33 -2.16 1.47
CA ASP A 56 -11.60 -1.09 2.13
C ASP A 56 -10.21 -1.62 2.55
N THR A 57 -9.20 -1.19 1.80
CA THR A 57 -7.80 -1.56 1.98
C THR A 57 -7.24 -1.10 3.34
N LEU A 58 -7.88 -0.14 4.01
CA LEU A 58 -7.48 0.32 5.34
C LEU A 58 -8.03 -0.59 6.46
N SER A 59 -9.21 -1.20 6.27
CA SER A 59 -9.88 -1.97 7.32
C SER A 59 -9.57 -3.46 7.36
N LYS A 60 -8.75 -3.99 6.44
CA LYS A 60 -8.45 -5.45 6.33
C LYS A 60 -9.72 -6.32 6.28
N ALA A 61 -10.84 -5.77 5.80
CA ALA A 61 -12.11 -6.47 5.77
C ALA A 61 -12.01 -7.75 4.91
N ARG A 62 -12.71 -8.81 5.31
CA ARG A 62 -12.71 -10.08 4.58
C ARG A 62 -13.45 -9.93 3.25
N GLY A 63 -12.72 -9.99 2.14
CA GLY A 63 -13.28 -9.90 0.79
C GLY A 63 -12.23 -10.03 -0.31
N VAL A 64 -12.69 -9.99 -1.56
CA VAL A 64 -11.83 -9.73 -2.74
C VAL A 64 -11.65 -8.23 -2.89
N ASP A 65 -10.50 -7.82 -3.41
CA ASP A 65 -10.10 -6.41 -3.43
C ASP A 65 -10.99 -5.57 -4.36
N LEU A 66 -11.37 -6.12 -5.52
CA LEU A 66 -12.35 -5.53 -6.43
C LEU A 66 -13.35 -6.56 -6.97
N LYS A 67 -14.56 -6.08 -7.25
CA LYS A 67 -15.60 -6.78 -7.99
C LYS A 67 -16.08 -5.90 -9.12
N ALA A 68 -16.09 -6.45 -10.32
CA ALA A 68 -16.58 -5.78 -11.52
C ALA A 68 -17.59 -6.64 -12.27
N SER A 69 -18.46 -5.99 -13.04
CA SER A 69 -19.43 -6.68 -13.89
C SER A 69 -19.60 -6.00 -15.24
N ARG A 70 -19.94 -6.80 -16.24
CA ARG A 70 -20.46 -6.37 -17.54
C ARG A 70 -21.51 -7.37 -18.02
N PRO A 71 -22.31 -7.10 -19.06
CA PRO A 71 -23.37 -8.00 -19.48
C PRO A 71 -22.88 -9.46 -19.64
N GLY A 72 -23.47 -10.36 -18.86
CA GLY A 72 -23.14 -11.79 -18.85
C GLY A 72 -21.82 -12.17 -18.17
N ARG A 73 -21.09 -11.25 -17.53
CA ARG A 73 -19.76 -11.51 -16.95
C ARG A 73 -19.61 -10.86 -15.59
N SER A 74 -19.12 -11.64 -14.62
CA SER A 74 -18.71 -11.16 -13.30
C SER A 74 -17.22 -11.40 -13.12
N LEU A 75 -16.51 -10.42 -12.61
CA LEU A 75 -15.06 -10.47 -12.41
C LEU A 75 -14.73 -10.18 -10.94
N LEU A 76 -14.00 -11.09 -10.31
CA LEU A 76 -13.44 -10.93 -8.97
C LEU A 76 -11.93 -10.75 -9.11
N ILE A 77 -11.39 -9.66 -8.57
CA ILE A 77 -9.97 -9.35 -8.66
C ILE A 77 -9.33 -9.36 -7.27
N GLU A 78 -8.27 -10.15 -7.13
CA GLU A 78 -7.30 -10.00 -6.05
C GLU A 78 -6.15 -9.12 -6.54
N VAL A 79 -5.79 -8.11 -5.76
CA VAL A 79 -4.71 -7.18 -6.06
C VAL A 79 -3.60 -7.37 -5.03
N LYS A 80 -2.35 -7.26 -5.46
CA LYS A 80 -1.19 -7.19 -4.55
C LYS A 80 -0.34 -6.00 -4.90
N GLY A 81 0.20 -5.32 -3.89
CA GLY A 81 1.25 -4.32 -4.08
C GLY A 81 2.65 -4.95 -4.24
N TYR A 82 3.68 -4.10 -4.25
CA TYR A 82 5.09 -4.54 -4.13
C TYR A 82 5.68 -4.18 -2.76
N PRO A 83 6.50 -5.03 -2.15
CA PRO A 83 7.16 -4.72 -0.89
C PRO A 83 8.19 -3.60 -1.07
N ALA A 84 8.10 -2.56 -0.23
CA ALA A 84 9.12 -1.51 -0.18
C ALA A 84 10.48 -2.05 0.32
N SER A 85 11.58 -1.51 -0.20
CA SER A 85 12.96 -1.87 0.18
C SER A 85 13.38 -1.37 1.57
N THR A 86 12.72 -0.33 2.09
CA THR A 86 13.00 0.26 3.40
C THR A 86 11.85 0.09 4.39
N TYR A 87 12.13 0.30 5.68
CA TYR A 87 11.11 0.23 6.74
C TYR A 87 10.12 1.40 6.64
N ARG A 88 8.87 1.14 7.07
CA ARG A 88 7.80 2.14 7.13
C ARG A 88 7.93 3.09 8.31
N ASP A 89 8.64 2.67 9.34
CA ASP A 89 8.95 3.47 10.52
C ASP A 89 9.87 4.64 10.09
N PRO A 90 9.46 5.91 10.27
CA PRO A 90 10.27 7.07 9.90
C PRO A 90 11.66 7.04 10.55
N LEU A 91 11.78 6.46 11.75
CA LEU A 91 13.05 6.32 12.46
C LEU A 91 14.01 5.34 11.79
N ARG A 92 13.51 4.52 10.87
CA ARG A 92 14.25 3.45 10.16
C ARG A 92 14.08 3.53 8.64
N ALA A 93 13.55 4.63 8.12
CA ALA A 93 13.21 4.77 6.71
C ALA A 93 14.43 4.71 5.78
N THR A 94 15.63 4.96 6.31
CA THR A 94 16.91 4.84 5.59
C THR A 94 17.53 3.44 5.71
N GLU A 95 17.02 2.59 6.61
CA GLU A 95 17.52 1.24 6.78
C GLU A 95 16.94 0.29 5.71
N PRO A 96 17.78 -0.47 4.99
CA PRO A 96 17.29 -1.50 4.10
C PRO A 96 16.65 -2.62 4.92
N LYS A 97 15.51 -3.13 4.45
CA LYS A 97 14.91 -4.32 5.04
C LYS A 97 15.83 -5.52 4.87
N ARG A 98 15.91 -6.34 5.91
CA ARG A 98 16.70 -7.59 5.91
C ARG A 98 16.28 -8.55 4.79
N THR A 99 14.98 -8.61 4.48
CA THR A 99 14.46 -9.48 3.41
C THR A 99 14.33 -8.69 2.11
N PRO A 100 14.96 -9.13 1.01
CA PRO A 100 14.82 -8.47 -0.29
C PRO A 100 13.34 -8.38 -0.71
N PRO A 101 12.91 -7.27 -1.34
CA PRO A 101 11.57 -7.13 -1.89
C PRO A 101 11.14 -8.30 -2.78
N ALA A 102 12.03 -8.75 -3.67
CA ALA A 102 11.79 -9.86 -4.59
C ALA A 102 11.40 -11.17 -3.89
N SER A 103 11.96 -11.46 -2.71
CA SER A 103 11.61 -12.68 -1.94
C SER A 103 10.25 -12.54 -1.26
N GLN A 104 9.91 -11.35 -0.77
CA GLN A 104 8.59 -11.08 -0.21
C GLN A 104 7.50 -11.12 -1.30
N ALA A 105 7.79 -10.58 -2.49
CA ALA A 105 6.88 -10.62 -3.64
C ALA A 105 6.54 -12.06 -4.06
N GLN A 106 7.53 -12.96 -4.11
CA GLN A 106 7.30 -14.38 -4.43
C GLN A 106 6.31 -15.05 -3.45
N GLN A 107 6.45 -14.76 -2.15
CA GLN A 107 5.53 -15.28 -1.15
C GLN A 107 4.12 -14.69 -1.32
N TRP A 108 4.02 -13.39 -1.59
CA TRP A 108 2.74 -12.72 -1.83
C TRP A 108 2.03 -13.27 -3.08
N TYR A 109 2.78 -13.57 -4.14
CA TYR A 109 2.28 -14.21 -5.34
C TYR A 109 1.67 -15.58 -5.03
N SER A 110 2.40 -16.42 -4.28
CA SER A 110 1.92 -17.76 -3.89
C SER A 110 0.62 -17.70 -3.09
N HIS A 111 0.48 -16.72 -2.19
CA HIS A 111 -0.75 -16.48 -1.45
C HIS A 111 -1.90 -16.01 -2.35
N ALA A 112 -1.64 -15.11 -3.31
CA ALA A 112 -2.64 -14.62 -4.25
C ALA A 112 -3.17 -15.75 -5.14
N ILE A 113 -2.28 -16.64 -5.63
CA ILE A 113 -2.67 -17.83 -6.41
C ILE A 113 -3.59 -18.75 -5.60
N LEU A 114 -3.21 -19.09 -4.37
CA LEU A 114 -4.03 -19.94 -3.51
C LEU A 114 -5.40 -19.30 -3.22
N LYS A 115 -5.44 -17.98 -2.99
CA LYS A 115 -6.71 -17.25 -2.81
C LYS A 115 -7.54 -17.27 -4.09
N GLY A 116 -6.93 -17.05 -5.25
CA GLY A 116 -7.58 -17.14 -6.56
C GLY A 116 -8.23 -18.50 -6.81
N MET A 117 -7.53 -19.60 -6.54
CA MET A 117 -8.08 -20.96 -6.67
C MET A 117 -9.29 -21.18 -5.74
N ARG A 118 -9.23 -20.68 -4.51
CA ARG A 118 -10.36 -20.75 -3.57
C ARG A 118 -11.56 -19.93 -4.05
N LEU A 119 -11.32 -18.76 -4.63
CA LEU A 119 -12.37 -17.92 -5.21
C LEU A 119 -13.01 -18.59 -6.42
N GLN A 120 -12.23 -19.19 -7.30
CA GLN A 120 -12.74 -19.92 -8.46
C GLN A 120 -13.68 -21.06 -8.02
N HIS A 121 -13.31 -21.79 -6.97
CA HIS A 121 -14.18 -22.83 -6.40
C HIS A 121 -15.46 -22.24 -5.78
N ALA A 122 -15.35 -21.13 -5.05
CA ALA A 122 -16.50 -20.50 -4.38
C ALA A 122 -17.46 -19.77 -5.34
N TYR A 123 -16.95 -19.33 -6.49
CA TYR A 123 -17.68 -18.54 -7.48
C TYR A 123 -17.43 -19.10 -8.90
N PRO A 124 -17.99 -20.28 -9.24
CA PRO A 124 -17.67 -20.98 -10.49
C PRO A 124 -18.09 -20.22 -11.75
N GLU A 125 -19.09 -19.35 -11.64
CA GLU A 125 -19.59 -18.51 -12.76
C GLU A 125 -18.85 -17.17 -12.90
N ALA A 126 -17.94 -16.86 -11.97
CA ALA A 126 -17.16 -15.63 -12.00
C ALA A 126 -15.77 -15.87 -12.60
N GLU A 127 -15.31 -14.91 -13.37
CA GLU A 127 -13.91 -14.83 -13.76
C GLU A 127 -13.07 -14.36 -12.58
N ILE A 128 -11.91 -14.99 -12.39
CA ILE A 128 -10.97 -14.64 -11.33
C ILE A 128 -9.73 -14.03 -11.97
N ALA A 129 -9.37 -12.82 -11.55
CA ALA A 129 -8.14 -12.17 -11.94
C ALA A 129 -7.24 -11.93 -10.72
N LEU A 130 -5.94 -12.05 -10.95
CA LEU A 130 -4.91 -11.63 -10.00
C LEU A 130 -4.15 -10.46 -10.64
N ALA A 131 -4.11 -9.32 -9.98
CA ALA A 131 -3.46 -8.12 -10.47
C ALA A 131 -2.22 -7.79 -9.65
N PHE A 132 -1.14 -7.54 -10.37
CA PHE A 132 0.17 -7.22 -9.82
C PHE A 132 0.71 -5.96 -10.54
N PRO A 133 1.50 -5.12 -9.86
CA PRO A 133 2.28 -4.07 -10.53
C PRO A 133 3.30 -4.70 -11.48
N ASP A 134 3.97 -3.92 -12.31
CA ASP A 134 4.97 -4.42 -13.26
C ASP A 134 6.40 -4.20 -12.74
N PHE A 135 7.10 -5.30 -12.47
CA PHE A 135 8.48 -5.37 -11.96
C PHE A 135 9.07 -6.70 -12.45
N PRO A 136 10.41 -6.80 -12.61
CA PRO A 136 11.05 -8.01 -13.13
C PRO A 136 10.75 -9.32 -12.37
N ARG A 137 10.33 -9.22 -11.11
CA ARG A 137 9.81 -10.35 -10.35
C ARG A 137 8.49 -10.00 -9.67
N TYR A 138 7.45 -10.73 -10.09
CA TYR A 138 6.18 -11.02 -9.40
C TYR A 138 5.98 -12.52 -9.32
#